data_AF-A0A6G4QRV5-F1
#
_entry.id   AF-A0A6G4QRV5-F1
#
_cell.length_a   1.000
_cell.length_b   1.000
_cell.length_c   1.000
_cell.angle_alpha   90.00
_cell.angle_beta   90.00
_cell.angle_gamma   90.00
#
_symmetry.space_group_name_H-M   'P 1'
#
loop_
_entity.id
_entity.type
_entity.pdbx_description
1 polymer ?
#
loop_
_entity_poly.entity_id
_entity_poly.type
_entity_poly.pdbx_seq_one_letter_code
_entity_poly.pdbx_strand_id
1 'polypeptide(L)'
;MSDIEAKLREAAAAVGVAERIEALLKSVEEAIEAYPDDADPRYLTRLIDQRTALLDPDLPLIARIAVQLCENDAARAAVLGPPLATAATVCPLMKPAVNQLRRLLGETA
;
A
#
# COMPACT_ATOMS: atom_id res chain seq x y z
N MET A 1 18.53 2.32 -4.92
CA MET A 1 17.44 2.86 -4.08
C MET A 1 17.84 4.27 -3.67
N SER A 2 17.01 5.27 -3.96
CA SER A 2 17.31 6.65 -3.54
C SER A 2 17.02 6.85 -2.04
N ASP A 3 17.65 7.85 -1.42
CA ASP A 3 17.42 8.20 0.00
C ASP A 3 15.92 8.48 0.30
N ILE A 4 15.21 9.06 -0.67
CA ILE A 4 13.76 9.34 -0.56
C ILE A 4 12.95 8.03 -0.48
N GLU A 5 13.29 7.04 -1.32
CA GLU A 5 12.61 5.75 -1.32
C GLU A 5 12.87 4.97 -0.04
N ALA A 6 14.11 5.02 0.46
CA ALA A 6 14.50 4.37 1.70
C ALA A 6 13.69 4.91 2.89
N LYS A 7 13.57 6.24 3.01
CA LYS A 7 12.79 6.90 4.06
C LYS A 7 11.29 6.56 4.00
N LEU A 8 10.72 6.49 2.79
CA LEU A 8 9.33 6.05 2.64
C LEU A 8 9.15 4.59 3.10
N ARG A 9 10.06 3.70 2.70
CA ARG A 9 10.01 2.28 3.09
C ARG A 9 10.18 2.09 4.60
N GLU A 10 11.05 2.86 5.24
CA GLU A 10 11.23 2.85 6.69
C GLU A 10 9.97 3.30 7.42
N ALA A 11 9.36 4.41 6.99
CA ALA A 11 8.11 4.90 7.56
C ALA A 11 6.94 3.91 7.32
N ALA A 12 6.88 3.30 6.14
CA ALA A 12 5.90 2.28 5.81
C ALA A 12 6.06 1.03 6.70
N ALA A 13 7.31 0.61 6.98
CA ALA A 13 7.57 -0.48 7.91
C ALA A 13 7.11 -0.12 9.33
N ALA A 14 7.39 1.11 9.80
CA ALA A 14 6.98 1.57 11.12
C ALA A 14 5.45 1.60 11.32
N VAL A 15 4.65 1.79 10.25
CA VAL A 15 3.19 1.73 10.32
C VAL A 15 2.60 0.31 10.13
N GLY A 16 3.44 -0.69 9.90
CA GLY A 16 3.04 -2.10 9.80
C GLY A 16 2.63 -2.56 8.39
N VAL A 17 3.22 -1.98 7.34
CA VAL A 17 2.91 -2.38 5.96
C VAL A 17 3.30 -3.84 5.67
N ALA A 18 4.39 -4.33 6.26
CA ALA A 18 4.88 -5.69 6.02
C ALA A 18 3.84 -6.74 6.43
N GLU A 19 3.32 -6.63 7.66
CA GLU A 19 2.30 -7.52 8.22
C GLU A 19 1.00 -7.43 7.42
N ARG A 20 0.65 -6.22 6.96
CA ARG A 20 -0.54 -6.04 6.12
C ARG A 20 -0.38 -6.71 4.75
N ILE A 21 0.80 -6.61 4.12
CA ILE A 21 1.10 -7.29 2.86
C ILE A 21 1.06 -8.80 3.04
N GLU A 22 1.67 -9.32 4.11
CA GLU A 22 1.66 -10.76 4.41
C GLU A 22 0.21 -11.28 4.57
N ALA A 23 -0.62 -10.58 5.34
CA ALA A 23 -2.02 -10.94 5.52
C ALA A 23 -2.81 -10.92 4.19
N LEU A 24 -2.58 -9.90 3.35
CA LEU A 24 -3.22 -9.80 2.04
C LEU A 24 -2.74 -10.90 1.08
N LEU A 25 -1.44 -11.19 1.08
CA LEU A 25 -0.85 -12.22 0.24
C LEU A 25 -1.46 -13.59 0.58
N LYS A 26 -1.54 -13.92 1.87
CA LYS A 26 -2.19 -15.14 2.35
C LYS A 26 -3.64 -15.24 1.85
N SER A 27 -4.43 -14.18 2.02
CA SER A 27 -5.83 -14.19 1.57
C SER A 27 -5.97 -14.35 0.04
N VAL A 28 -5.05 -13.79 -0.73
CA VAL A 28 -5.04 -13.96 -2.20
C VAL A 28 -4.66 -15.37 -2.58
N GLU A 29 -3.66 -15.96 -1.92
CA GLU A 29 -3.23 -17.33 -2.17
C GLU A 29 -4.34 -18.34 -1.85
N GLU A 30 -5.02 -18.18 -0.72
CA GLU A 30 -6.19 -18.98 -0.35
C GLU A 30 -7.33 -18.84 -1.39
N ALA A 31 -7.56 -17.63 -1.90
CA ALA A 31 -8.58 -17.39 -2.93
C ALA A 31 -8.24 -18.01 -4.30
N ILE A 32 -6.95 -18.09 -4.64
CA ILE A 32 -6.47 -18.77 -5.85
C ILE A 32 -6.61 -20.29 -5.69
N GLU A 33 -6.23 -20.84 -4.54
CA GLU A 33 -6.30 -22.28 -4.27
C GLU A 33 -7.75 -22.79 -4.27
N ALA A 34 -8.67 -22.01 -3.72
CA ALA A 34 -10.09 -22.34 -3.69
C ALA A 34 -10.86 -21.98 -4.98
N TYR A 35 -10.16 -21.57 -6.05
CA TYR A 35 -10.83 -21.03 -7.24
C TYR A 35 -11.55 -22.12 -8.05
N PRO A 36 -12.85 -21.97 -8.38
CA PRO A 36 -13.59 -22.99 -9.13
C PRO A 36 -13.11 -23.13 -10.58
N ASP A 37 -13.04 -24.36 -11.09
CA ASP A 37 -12.64 -24.67 -12.47
C ASP A 37 -13.59 -24.10 -13.54
N ASP A 38 -14.87 -23.89 -13.17
CA ASP A 38 -15.93 -23.38 -14.05
C ASP A 38 -16.19 -21.87 -13.89
N ALA A 39 -15.44 -21.19 -13.01
CA ALA A 39 -15.56 -19.75 -12.80
C ALA A 39 -14.85 -18.91 -13.89
N ASP A 40 -15.19 -17.62 -13.99
CA ASP A 40 -14.60 -16.71 -15.00
C ASP A 40 -13.07 -16.62 -14.84
N PRO A 41 -12.27 -17.01 -15.84
CA PRO A 41 -10.81 -16.99 -15.73
C PRO A 41 -10.24 -15.57 -15.58
N ARG A 42 -10.96 -14.53 -15.98
CA ARG A 42 -10.49 -13.13 -15.86
C ARG A 42 -10.29 -12.72 -14.40
N TYR A 43 -11.13 -13.22 -13.50
CA TYR A 43 -10.97 -12.91 -12.09
C TYR A 43 -9.81 -13.69 -11.46
N LEU A 44 -9.57 -14.94 -11.89
CA LEU A 44 -8.36 -15.69 -11.51
C LEU A 44 -7.08 -14.96 -11.94
N THR A 45 -7.02 -14.49 -13.20
CA THR A 45 -5.90 -13.67 -13.68
C THR A 45 -5.68 -12.46 -12.78
N ARG A 46 -6.74 -11.76 -12.38
CA ARG A 46 -6.65 -10.60 -11.49
C ARG A 46 -6.10 -10.96 -10.10
N LEU A 47 -6.46 -12.12 -9.55
CA LEU A 47 -5.89 -12.61 -8.30
C LEU A 47 -4.39 -12.91 -8.44
N ILE A 48 -3.98 -13.53 -9.55
CA ILE A 48 -2.57 -13.83 -9.84
C ILE A 48 -1.76 -12.53 -10.00
N ASP A 49 -2.31 -11.54 -10.70
CA ASP A 49 -1.69 -10.21 -10.84
C ASP A 49 -1.54 -9.53 -9.48
N GLN A 50 -2.58 -9.61 -8.64
CA GLN A 50 -2.53 -9.07 -7.28
C GLN A 50 -1.49 -9.78 -6.42
N ARG A 51 -1.39 -11.11 -6.48
CA ARG A 51 -0.35 -11.88 -5.79
C ARG A 51 1.04 -11.43 -6.21
N THR A 52 1.25 -11.28 -7.52
CA THR A 52 2.53 -10.83 -8.09
C THR A 52 2.92 -9.46 -7.57
N ALA A 53 1.98 -8.50 -7.57
CA ALA A 53 2.21 -7.16 -7.04
C ALA A 53 2.48 -7.13 -5.53
N LEU A 54 1.93 -8.07 -4.75
CA LEU A 54 2.16 -8.18 -3.31
C LEU A 54 3.51 -8.82 -2.96
N LEU A 55 4.03 -9.71 -3.82
CA LEU A 55 5.34 -10.34 -3.64
C LEU A 55 6.51 -9.37 -3.86
N ASP A 56 6.36 -8.42 -4.80
CA ASP A 56 7.33 -7.35 -5.04
C ASP A 56 6.61 -5.99 -5.16
N PRO A 57 6.24 -5.39 -4.02
CA PRO A 57 5.43 -4.19 -4.01
C PRO A 57 6.23 -2.96 -4.43
N ASP A 58 5.68 -2.25 -5.41
CA ASP A 58 6.17 -0.94 -5.82
C ASP A 58 5.85 0.14 -4.77
N LEU A 59 6.50 1.31 -4.88
CA LEU A 59 6.32 2.40 -3.93
C LEU A 59 4.87 2.94 -3.90
N PRO A 60 4.17 3.12 -5.03
CA PRO A 60 2.76 3.45 -5.02
C PRO A 60 1.89 2.46 -4.22
N LEU A 61 2.09 1.16 -4.38
CA LEU A 61 1.35 0.15 -3.63
C LEU A 61 1.65 0.23 -2.13
N ILE A 62 2.94 0.33 -1.76
CA ILE A 62 3.37 0.54 -0.37
C ILE A 62 2.69 1.76 0.23
N ALA A 63 2.71 2.89 -0.47
CA ALA A 63 2.09 4.14 -0.01
C ALA A 63 0.58 3.99 0.22
N ARG A 64 -0.15 3.34 -0.70
CA ARG A 64 -1.59 3.11 -0.54
C ARG A 64 -1.90 2.25 0.69
N ILE A 65 -1.16 1.16 0.89
CA ILE A 65 -1.34 0.27 2.04
C ILE A 65 -1.01 1.03 3.33
N ALA A 66 0.09 1.78 3.35
CA ALA A 66 0.50 2.59 4.50
C ALA A 66 -0.60 3.60 4.90
N VAL A 67 -1.19 4.29 3.93
CA VAL A 67 -2.27 5.26 4.20
C VAL A 67 -3.53 4.57 4.72
N GLN A 68 -3.90 3.41 4.18
CA GLN A 68 -5.03 2.62 4.72
C GLN A 68 -4.82 2.25 6.20
N LEU A 69 -3.59 1.90 6.58
CA LEU A 69 -3.25 1.60 7.98
C LEU A 69 -3.30 2.82 8.91
N CYS A 70 -3.33 4.04 8.35
CA CYS A 70 -3.44 5.30 9.08
C CYS A 70 -4.89 5.77 9.28
N GLU A 71 -5.90 5.14 8.65
CA GLU A 71 -7.29 5.64 8.63
C GLU A 71 -7.90 5.88 10.01
N ASN A 72 -7.45 5.16 11.04
CA ASN A 72 -7.94 5.30 12.42
C ASN A 72 -6.81 5.52 13.44
N ASP A 73 -5.61 5.91 12.99
CA ASP A 73 -4.43 6.06 13.85
C ASP A 73 -3.62 7.31 13.46
N ALA A 74 -3.86 8.40 14.19
CA ALA A 74 -3.19 9.67 13.97
C ALA A 74 -1.67 9.60 14.23
N ALA A 75 -1.20 8.70 15.10
CA ALA A 75 0.22 8.54 15.36
C ALA A 75 0.93 7.91 14.15
N ARG A 76 0.31 6.91 13.51
CA ARG A 76 0.80 6.35 12.25
C ARG A 76 0.78 7.38 11.12
N ALA A 77 -0.27 8.19 11.04
CA ALA A 77 -0.38 9.24 10.05
C ALA A 77 0.75 10.28 10.18
N ALA A 78 1.11 10.66 11.41
CA ALA A 78 2.21 11.59 11.69
C ALA A 78 3.58 11.02 11.28
N VAL A 79 3.82 9.72 11.45
CA VAL A 79 5.05 9.03 11.00
C VAL A 79 5.13 8.98 9.48
N LEU A 80 4.02 8.68 8.80
CA LEU A 80 3.98 8.49 7.35
C LEU A 80 4.00 9.80 6.55
N GLY A 81 3.39 10.86 7.09
CA GLY A 81 3.10 12.11 6.37
C GLY A 81 4.31 12.75 5.69
N PRO A 82 5.38 13.11 6.42
CA PRO A 82 6.52 13.79 5.82
C PRO A 82 7.24 12.94 4.76
N PRO A 83 7.60 11.65 5.02
CA PRO A 83 8.22 10.79 4.00
C PRO A 83 7.35 10.62 2.75
N LEU A 84 6.04 10.43 2.91
CA LEU A 84 5.11 10.28 1.79
C LEU A 84 5.00 11.57 0.94
N ALA A 85 4.92 12.73 1.59
CA ALA A 85 4.90 14.02 0.91
C ALA A 85 6.18 14.27 0.11
N THR A 86 7.35 13.96 0.70
CA THR A 86 8.64 14.05 0.00
C THR A 86 8.70 13.09 -1.19
N ALA A 87 8.30 11.83 -1.02
CA ALA A 87 8.32 10.84 -2.08
C ALA A 87 7.39 11.21 -3.26
N ALA A 88 6.26 11.85 -3.00
CA ALA A 88 5.35 12.32 -4.04
C ALA A 88 5.92 13.45 -4.92
N THR A 89 7.00 14.12 -4.49
CA THR A 89 7.69 15.13 -5.31
C THR A 89 8.48 14.51 -6.47
N VAL A 90 8.92 13.26 -6.32
CA VAL A 90 9.71 12.52 -7.32
C VAL A 90 8.93 11.43 -8.03
N CYS A 91 7.81 10.98 -7.47
CA CYS A 91 6.91 10.02 -8.12
C CYS A 91 5.43 10.48 -7.98
N PRO A 92 4.87 11.11 -9.02
CA PRO A 92 3.52 11.67 -9.01
C PRO A 92 2.40 10.65 -8.76
N LEU A 93 2.65 9.36 -8.99
CA LEU A 93 1.68 8.28 -8.71
C LEU A 93 1.33 8.17 -7.22
N MET A 94 2.13 8.77 -6.32
CA MET A 94 1.84 8.83 -4.88
C MET A 94 0.93 9.98 -4.45
N LYS A 95 0.61 10.93 -5.35
CA LYS A 95 -0.28 12.07 -5.02
C LYS A 95 -1.64 11.66 -4.44
N PRO A 96 -2.32 10.60 -4.93
CA PRO A 96 -3.57 10.14 -4.33
C PRO A 96 -3.41 9.73 -2.86
N ALA A 97 -2.31 9.05 -2.52
CA ALA A 97 -2.03 8.63 -1.14
C ALA A 97 -1.79 9.84 -0.23
N VAL A 98 -1.04 10.85 -0.69
CA VAL A 98 -0.85 12.12 0.04
C VAL A 98 -2.20 12.80 0.31
N ASN A 99 -3.04 12.92 -0.70
CA ASN A 99 -4.35 13.57 -0.58
C ASN A 99 -5.27 12.82 0.39
N GLN A 100 -5.26 11.49 0.35
CA GLN A 100 -6.02 10.68 1.30
C GLN A 100 -5.51 10.89 2.73
N LEU A 101 -4.20 10.88 2.95
CA LEU A 101 -3.62 11.10 4.28
C LEU A 101 -3.94 12.49 4.85
N ARG A 102 -3.88 13.55 4.03
CA ARG A 102 -4.28 14.91 4.44
C ARG A 102 -5.75 14.97 4.88
N ARG A 103 -6.64 14.30 4.14
CA ARG A 103 -8.06 14.21 4.52
C ARG A 103 -8.24 13.52 5.88
N LEU A 104 -7.49 12.46 6.15
CA LEU A 104 -7.53 11.77 7.44
C LEU A 104 -7.06 12.66 8.59
N LEU A 105 -6.09 13.54 8.34
CA LEU A 105 -5.57 14.52 9.31
C LEU A 105 -6.47 15.75 9.47
N GLY A 106 -7.57 15.87 8.72
CA GLY A 106 -8.44 17.05 8.73
C GLY A 106 -7.81 18.29 8.07
N GLU A 107 -6.71 18.12 7.33
CA GLU A 107 -6.07 19.17 6.56
C GLU A 107 -6.84 19.35 5.24
N THR A 108 -7.63 20.42 5.13
CA THR A 108 -8.26 20.78 3.85
C THR A 108 -7.21 21.36 2.90
N ALA A 109 -7.23 20.88 1.65
CA ALA A 109 -6.34 21.27 0.56
C ALA A 109 -6.38 22.77 0.24
#